data_AF-A0A2G2BUR2-F1
#
_entry.id   AF-A0A2G2BUR2-F1
#
_cell.length_a   1.000
_cell.length_b   1.000
_cell.length_c   1.000
_cell.angle_alpha   90.00
_cell.angle_beta   90.00
_cell.angle_gamma   90.00
#
_symmetry.space_group_name_H-M   'P 1'
#
loop_
_entity.id
_entity.type
_entity.pdbx_description
1 polymer ?
#
loop_
_entity_poly.entity_id
_entity_poly.type
_entity_poly.pdbx_seq_one_letter_code
_entity_poly.pdbx_strand_id
1 'polypeptide(L)'
;MTALGYIGLLVLAGLWALPMQGWLAADFPHHMLRHMGLVAVVAPLLVLGFPRLASVFAVSPLVGTVVEFAVVWGWHIPYLYGMAKLHVVGMAAEQASFLLAGLLVWAGAFRAHQPLAGAGGLLLTSMHMTLLGAL
;
A
#
# COMPACT_ATOMS: atom_id res chain seq x y z
N MET A 1 5.26 -18.42 -10.82
CA MET A 1 5.18 -17.22 -9.97
C MET A 1 4.91 -15.95 -10.77
N THR A 2 5.53 -15.75 -11.94
CA THR A 2 5.30 -14.56 -12.81
C THR A 2 3.83 -14.24 -13.12
N ALA A 3 2.96 -15.25 -13.23
CA ALA A 3 1.52 -15.05 -13.35
C ALA A 3 0.92 -14.16 -12.24
N LEU A 4 1.39 -14.28 -10.99
CA LEU A 4 0.97 -13.42 -9.88
C LEU A 4 1.33 -11.96 -10.13
N GLY A 5 2.50 -11.70 -10.72
CA GLY A 5 2.95 -10.35 -11.04
C GLY A 5 2.08 -9.71 -12.11
N TYR A 6 1.72 -10.46 -13.15
CA TYR A 6 0.78 -9.98 -14.16
C TYR A 6 -0.63 -9.76 -13.60
N ILE A 7 -1.11 -10.62 -12.70
CA ILE A 7 -2.36 -10.38 -11.97
C ILE A 7 -2.25 -9.09 -11.14
N GLY A 8 -1.14 -8.87 -10.45
CA GLY A 8 -0.88 -7.64 -9.71
C GLY A 8 -0.91 -6.39 -10.59
N LEU A 9 -0.32 -6.45 -11.79
CA LEU A 9 -0.37 -5.37 -12.78
C LEU A 9 -1.79 -5.14 -13.32
N LEU A 10 -2.56 -6.21 -13.55
CA LEU A 10 -3.96 -6.10 -13.98
C LEU A 10 -4.83 -5.45 -12.90
N VAL A 11 -4.66 -5.86 -11.63
CA VAL A 11 -5.36 -5.24 -10.50
C VAL A 11 -4.96 -3.78 -10.36
N LEU A 12 -3.66 -3.45 -10.44
CA LEU A 12 -3.17 -2.08 -10.41
C LEU A 12 -3.81 -1.23 -11.52
N ALA A 13 -3.79 -1.72 -12.77
CA ALA A 13 -4.42 -1.03 -13.89
C ALA A 13 -5.93 -0.82 -13.64
N GLY A 14 -6.62 -1.83 -13.10
CA GLY A 14 -8.04 -1.73 -12.73
C GLY A 14 -8.31 -0.68 -11.66
N LEU A 15 -7.50 -0.63 -10.58
CA LEU A 15 -7.67 0.35 -9.49
C LEU A 15 -7.52 1.80 -9.98
N TRP A 16 -6.65 2.03 -10.97
CA TRP A 16 -6.45 3.34 -11.60
C TRP A 16 -7.49 3.68 -12.67
N ALA A 17 -7.88 2.71 -13.51
CA ALA A 17 -8.74 2.95 -14.67
C ALA A 17 -10.24 2.95 -14.34
N LEU A 18 -10.69 2.22 -13.32
CA LEU A 18 -12.12 2.13 -13.02
C LEU A 18 -12.64 3.43 -12.38
N PRO A 19 -13.76 4.00 -12.88
CA PRO A 19 -14.44 5.13 -12.27
C PRO A 19 -15.24 4.66 -11.04
N MET A 20 -14.54 4.33 -9.96
CA MET A 20 -15.10 3.78 -8.72
C MET A 20 -16.09 4.70 -8.01
N GLN A 21 -16.03 6.00 -8.31
CA GLN A 21 -16.90 7.05 -7.78
C GLN A 21 -18.40 6.85 -8.08
N GLY A 22 -18.77 6.00 -9.04
CA GLY A 22 -20.18 5.71 -9.36
C GLY A 22 -20.73 4.39 -8.79
N TRP A 23 -19.91 3.57 -8.12
CA TRP A 23 -20.25 2.17 -7.80
C TRP A 23 -20.61 1.96 -6.33
N LEU A 24 -20.05 2.80 -5.47
CA LEU A 24 -20.29 2.80 -4.02
C LEU A 24 -20.88 4.16 -3.68
N ALA A 25 -22.01 4.20 -2.98
CA ALA A 25 -22.77 5.43 -2.70
C ALA A 25 -22.03 6.44 -1.79
N ALA A 26 -20.78 6.19 -1.41
CA ALA A 26 -20.00 7.01 -0.49
C ALA A 26 -18.53 7.10 -0.91
N ASP A 27 -17.91 8.26 -0.61
CA ASP A 27 -16.52 8.54 -0.95
C ASP A 27 -15.53 7.66 -0.15
N PHE A 28 -15.84 7.40 1.11
CA PHE A 28 -14.95 6.66 2.01
C PHE A 28 -14.65 5.22 1.55
N PRO A 29 -15.65 4.39 1.17
CA PRO A 29 -15.41 3.06 0.61
C PRO A 29 -14.54 3.03 -0.64
N HIS A 30 -14.64 4.01 -1.54
CA HIS A 30 -13.82 4.02 -2.76
C HIS A 30 -12.33 4.23 -2.44
N HIS A 31 -12.06 5.10 -1.46
CA HIS A 31 -10.69 5.52 -1.13
C HIS A 31 -9.99 4.40 -0.40
N MET A 32 -10.68 3.80 0.58
CA MET A 32 -10.21 2.62 1.30
C MET A 32 -10.03 1.42 0.38
N LEU A 33 -10.91 1.21 -0.60
CA LEU A 33 -10.75 0.11 -1.56
C LEU A 33 -9.47 0.26 -2.39
N ARG A 34 -9.17 1.47 -2.91
CA ARG A 34 -7.94 1.71 -3.66
C ARG A 34 -6.72 1.57 -2.77
N HIS A 35 -6.72 2.21 -1.60
CA HIS A 35 -5.65 2.12 -0.62
C HIS A 35 -5.33 0.65 -0.27
N MET A 36 -6.33 -0.09 0.19
CA MET A 36 -6.15 -1.48 0.62
C MET A 36 -5.82 -2.40 -0.56
N GLY A 37 -6.38 -2.13 -1.74
CA GLY A 37 -6.03 -2.82 -2.97
C GLY A 37 -4.54 -2.66 -3.31
N LEU A 38 -3.97 -1.47 -3.14
CA LEU A 38 -2.55 -1.22 -3.42
C LEU A 38 -1.64 -1.91 -2.39
N VAL A 39 -1.91 -1.72 -1.11
CA VAL A 39 -1.03 -2.16 -0.02
C VAL A 39 -1.15 -3.68 0.24
N ALA A 40 -2.38 -4.20 0.30
CA ALA A 40 -2.64 -5.59 0.71
C ALA A 40 -2.74 -6.57 -0.45
N VAL A 41 -2.98 -6.11 -1.69
CA VAL A 41 -3.17 -6.99 -2.87
C VAL A 41 -2.10 -6.79 -3.93
N VAL A 42 -1.97 -5.57 -4.48
CA VAL A 42 -1.04 -5.30 -5.59
C VAL A 42 0.41 -5.51 -5.15
N ALA A 43 0.85 -4.88 -4.06
CA ALA A 43 2.23 -4.96 -3.59
C ALA A 43 2.73 -6.42 -3.37
N PRO A 44 2.05 -7.31 -2.62
CA PRO A 44 2.52 -8.68 -2.44
C PRO A 44 2.53 -9.47 -3.75
N LEU A 45 1.53 -9.28 -4.62
CA LEU A 45 1.48 -9.95 -5.92
C LEU A 45 2.66 -9.55 -6.82
N LEU A 46 3.03 -8.26 -6.83
CA LEU A 46 4.19 -7.77 -7.57
C LEU A 46 5.50 -8.33 -6.99
N VAL A 47 5.64 -8.36 -5.66
CA VAL A 47 6.85 -8.89 -5.00
C VAL A 47 7.02 -10.38 -5.26
N LEU A 48 5.94 -11.16 -5.16
CA LEU A 48 5.96 -12.60 -5.44
C LEU A 48 6.12 -12.89 -6.94
N GLY A 49 5.51 -12.06 -7.80
CA GLY A 49 5.51 -12.24 -9.24
C GLY A 49 6.83 -11.86 -9.93
N PHE A 50 7.50 -10.82 -9.42
CA PHE A 50 8.71 -10.26 -10.00
C PHE A 50 9.84 -10.13 -8.96
N PRO A 51 10.29 -11.24 -8.33
CA PRO A 51 11.19 -11.19 -7.17
C PRO A 51 12.54 -10.53 -7.45
N ARG A 52 13.04 -10.59 -8.69
CA ARG A 52 14.28 -9.90 -9.11
C ARG A 52 14.09 -8.39 -9.13
N LEU A 53 12.99 -7.91 -9.73
CA LEU A 53 12.68 -6.47 -9.76
C LEU A 53 12.36 -5.96 -8.37
N ALA A 54 11.58 -6.72 -7.59
CA ALA A 54 11.18 -6.35 -6.24
C ALA A 54 12.35 -6.31 -5.24
N SER A 55 13.48 -6.94 -5.56
CA SER A 55 14.65 -6.95 -4.66
C SER A 55 15.24 -5.56 -4.38
N VAL A 56 15.00 -4.58 -5.26
CA VAL A 56 15.44 -3.19 -5.04
C VAL A 56 14.69 -2.51 -3.90
N PHE A 57 13.49 -3.01 -3.55
CA PHE A 57 12.67 -2.51 -2.44
C PHE A 57 12.92 -3.28 -1.15
N ALA A 58 13.83 -4.25 -1.14
CA ALA A 58 14.10 -5.10 0.00
C ALA A 58 14.88 -4.37 1.09
N VAL A 59 14.16 -3.63 1.94
CA VAL A 59 14.69 -3.02 3.17
C VAL A 59 14.48 -3.97 4.35
N SER A 60 15.02 -3.63 5.54
CA SER A 60 14.67 -4.39 6.74
C SER A 60 13.16 -4.25 7.02
N PRO A 61 12.48 -5.30 7.52
CA PRO A 61 11.05 -5.24 7.81
C PRO A 61 10.65 -4.03 8.66
N LEU A 62 11.45 -3.71 9.67
CA LEU A 62 11.23 -2.56 10.55
C LEU A 62 11.25 -1.23 9.78
N VAL A 63 12.22 -1.03 8.87
CA VAL A 63 12.28 0.18 8.05
C VAL A 63 11.07 0.27 7.14
N GLY A 64 10.66 -0.84 6.52
CA GLY A 64 9.44 -0.90 5.70
C GLY A 64 8.20 -0.46 6.50
N THR A 65 8.00 -1.02 7.69
CA THR A 65 6.88 -0.66 8.58
C THR A 65 6.92 0.80 9.03
N VAL A 66 8.10 1.34 9.39
CA VAL A 66 8.21 2.75 9.81
C VAL A 66 7.88 3.72 8.66
N VAL A 67 8.36 3.42 7.45
CA VAL A 67 8.04 4.23 6.26
C VAL A 67 6.56 4.16 5.95
N GLU A 68 5.98 2.96 5.98
CA GLU A 68 4.56 2.76 5.73
C GLU A 68 3.69 3.50 6.77
N PHE A 69 4.00 3.39 8.06
CA PHE A 69 3.36 4.15 9.12
C PHE A 69 3.40 5.66 8.85
N ALA A 70 4.59 6.20 8.54
CA ALA A 70 4.76 7.63 8.29
C ALA A 70 3.96 8.12 7.07
N VAL A 71 3.93 7.31 6.00
CA VAL A 71 3.17 7.61 4.78
C VAL A 71 1.67 7.61 5.08
N VAL A 72 1.14 6.56 5.72
CA VAL A 72 -0.28 6.47 6.05
C VAL A 72 -0.70 7.63 6.94
N TRP A 73 -0.01 7.84 8.06
CA TRP A 73 -0.37 8.89 9.00
C TRP A 73 -0.21 10.28 8.40
N GLY A 74 0.81 10.50 7.57
CA GLY A 74 0.99 11.73 6.82
C GLY A 74 -0.21 12.05 5.94
N TRP A 75 -0.73 11.09 5.19
CA TRP A 75 -1.91 11.36 4.35
C TRP A 75 -3.20 11.57 5.12
N HIS A 76 -3.24 11.24 6.40
CA HIS A 76 -4.39 11.50 7.28
C HIS A 76 -4.33 12.88 7.98
N ILE A 77 -3.22 13.65 7.88
CA ILE A 77 -3.23 15.02 8.41
C ILE A 77 -4.13 15.93 7.55
N PRO A 78 -4.87 16.90 8.13
CA PRO A 78 -5.95 17.61 7.44
C PRO A 78 -5.55 18.26 6.10
N TYR A 79 -4.35 18.84 6.06
CA TYR A 79 -3.82 19.48 4.86
C TYR A 79 -3.58 18.48 3.72
N LEU A 80 -2.86 17.38 4.00
CA LEU A 80 -2.54 16.37 2.99
C LEU A 80 -3.77 15.56 2.58
N TYR A 81 -4.66 15.27 3.53
CA TYR A 81 -5.96 14.69 3.24
C TYR A 81 -6.77 15.56 2.27
N GLY A 82 -6.83 16.88 2.53
CA GLY A 82 -7.46 17.85 1.64
C GLY A 82 -6.82 17.86 0.25
N MET A 83 -5.49 17.82 0.16
CA MET A 83 -4.78 17.74 -1.11
C MET A 83 -5.13 16.47 -1.90
N ALA A 84 -5.12 15.31 -1.24
CA ALA A 84 -5.48 14.03 -1.87
C ALA A 84 -6.93 14.01 -2.34
N LYS A 85 -7.84 14.65 -1.61
CA LYS A 85 -9.26 14.73 -1.98
C LYS A 85 -9.53 15.71 -3.14
N LEU A 86 -8.85 16.86 -3.17
CA LEU A 86 -9.22 17.98 -4.04
C LEU A 86 -8.36 18.09 -5.30
N HIS A 87 -7.19 17.45 -5.34
CA HIS A 87 -6.26 17.56 -6.47
C HIS A 87 -5.84 16.19 -6.99
N VAL A 88 -5.94 16.00 -8.32
CA VAL A 88 -5.51 14.75 -8.98
C VAL A 88 -4.04 14.42 -8.72
N VAL A 89 -3.18 15.42 -8.62
CA VAL A 89 -1.75 15.24 -8.30
C VAL A 89 -1.58 14.78 -6.84
N GLY A 90 -2.36 15.34 -5.92
CA GLY A 90 -2.36 14.91 -4.52
C GLY A 90 -2.84 13.46 -4.38
N MET A 91 -3.94 13.12 -5.05
CA MET A 91 -4.45 11.74 -5.09
C MET A 91 -3.40 10.79 -5.69
N ALA A 92 -2.79 11.16 -6.82
CA ALA A 92 -1.79 10.31 -7.46
C ALA A 92 -0.55 10.11 -6.56
N ALA A 93 -0.08 11.17 -5.90
CA ALA A 93 1.05 11.11 -4.98
C ALA A 93 0.75 10.22 -3.76
N GLU A 94 -0.45 10.35 -3.20
CA GLU A 94 -0.92 9.50 -2.11
C GLU A 94 -0.90 8.03 -2.51
N GLN A 95 -1.62 7.67 -3.58
CA GLN A 95 -1.75 6.29 -4.03
C GLN A 95 -0.39 5.70 -4.43
N ALA A 96 0.47 6.47 -5.10
CA ALA A 96 1.82 6.04 -5.44
C ALA A 96 2.68 5.78 -4.19
N SER A 97 2.55 6.63 -3.16
CA SER A 97 3.28 6.45 -1.90
C SER A 97 2.80 5.22 -1.13
N PHE A 98 1.49 4.89 -1.16
CA PHE A 98 0.96 3.64 -0.59
C PHE A 98 1.50 2.41 -1.31
N LEU A 99 1.53 2.43 -2.65
CA LEU A 99 2.12 1.32 -3.41
C LEU A 99 3.60 1.14 -3.08
N LEU A 100 4.38 2.24 -3.04
CA LEU A 100 5.79 2.20 -2.69
C LEU A 100 6.02 1.66 -1.28
N ALA A 101 5.28 2.17 -0.29
CA ALA A 101 5.33 1.70 1.08
C ALA A 101 4.99 0.20 1.18
N GLY A 102 3.93 -0.25 0.50
CA GLY A 102 3.57 -1.66 0.40
C GLY A 102 4.69 -2.51 -0.20
N LEU A 103 5.35 -2.05 -1.29
CA LEU A 103 6.49 -2.76 -1.88
C LEU A 103 7.64 -2.91 -0.89
N LEU A 104 7.98 -1.85 -0.13
CA LEU A 104 9.01 -1.90 0.91
C LEU A 104 8.68 -2.90 2.01
N VAL A 105 7.44 -2.88 2.50
CA VAL A 105 6.95 -3.80 3.54
C VAL A 105 7.00 -5.25 3.07
N TRP A 106 6.41 -5.56 1.92
CA TRP A 106 6.33 -6.95 1.44
C TRP A 106 7.67 -7.49 0.96
N ALA A 107 8.48 -6.69 0.27
CA ALA A 107 9.83 -7.10 -0.14
C ALA A 107 10.73 -7.32 1.07
N GLY A 108 10.65 -6.45 2.09
CA GLY A 108 11.39 -6.60 3.34
C GLY A 108 10.93 -7.82 4.14
N ALA A 109 9.62 -8.01 4.29
CA ALA A 109 9.04 -9.13 5.04
C ALA A 109 9.41 -10.49 4.44
N PHE A 110 9.29 -10.66 3.12
CA PHE A 110 9.63 -11.93 2.46
C PHE A 110 11.13 -12.22 2.41
N ARG A 111 11.98 -11.21 2.59
CA ARG A 111 13.45 -11.36 2.57
C ARG A 111 14.09 -11.28 3.95
N ALA A 112 13.28 -11.19 5.00
CA ALA A 112 13.75 -11.19 6.37
C ALA A 112 14.50 -12.50 6.67
N HIS A 113 15.75 -12.39 7.16
CA HIS A 113 16.52 -13.56 7.59
C HIS A 113 15.84 -14.31 8.75
N GLN A 114 15.09 -13.59 9.59
CA GLN A 114 14.28 -14.16 10.68
C GLN A 114 12.79 -14.03 10.32
N PRO A 115 12.04 -15.14 10.15
CA PRO A 115 10.62 -15.09 9.79
C PRO A 115 9.76 -14.26 10.74
N LEU A 116 10.08 -14.28 12.04
CA LEU A 116 9.38 -13.48 13.05
C LEU A 116 9.51 -11.97 12.82
N ALA A 117 10.65 -11.50 12.28
CA ALA A 117 10.82 -10.08 11.99
C ALA A 117 9.92 -9.64 10.82
N GLY A 118 9.78 -10.48 9.78
CA GLY A 118 8.87 -10.23 8.67
C GLY A 118 7.41 -10.26 9.11
N ALA A 119 7.00 -11.29 9.87
CA ALA A 119 5.65 -11.40 10.40
C ALA A 119 5.32 -10.25 11.38
N GLY A 120 6.27 -9.87 12.25
CA GLY A 120 6.12 -8.75 13.17
C GLY A 120 5.94 -7.41 12.44
N GLY A 121 6.70 -7.17 11.38
CA GLY A 121 6.52 -5.98 10.53
C GLY A 121 5.12 -5.91 9.92
N LEU A 122 4.64 -7.01 9.34
CA LEU A 122 3.29 -7.10 8.76
C LEU A 122 2.18 -6.92 9.81
N LEU A 123 2.37 -7.48 11.01
CA LEU A 123 1.45 -7.31 12.13
C LEU A 123 1.38 -5.85 12.56
N LEU A 124 2.53 -5.19 12.74
CA LEU A 124 2.60 -3.78 13.11
C LEU A 124 1.91 -2.90 12.06
N THR A 125 2.16 -3.13 10.77
CA THR A 125 1.49 -2.39 9.68
C THR A 125 -0.04 -2.59 9.71
N SER A 126 -0.50 -3.78 10.06
CA SER A 126 -1.95 -4.04 10.21
C SER A 126 -2.55 -3.34 11.43
N MET A 127 -1.81 -3.23 12.54
CA MET A 127 -2.34 -2.74 13.81
C MET A 127 -2.55 -1.23 13.84
N HIS A 128 -1.64 -0.41 13.29
CA HIS A 128 -1.80 1.04 13.40
C HIS A 128 -2.93 1.60 12.54
N MET A 129 -3.34 0.88 11.48
CA MET A 129 -4.46 1.27 10.63
C MET A 129 -5.77 1.35 11.41
N THR A 130 -5.94 0.56 12.47
CA THR A 130 -7.15 0.62 13.32
C THR A 130 -7.13 1.80 14.29
N LEU A 131 -5.95 2.35 14.61
CA LEU A 131 -5.80 3.48 15.52
C LEU A 131 -6.25 4.81 14.90
N LEU A 132 -6.23 4.94 13.57
CA LEU A 132 -6.70 6.14 12.88
C LEU A 132 -8.21 6.35 13.03
N GLY A 133 -8.99 5.28 13.19
CA GLY A 133 -10.44 5.38 13.45
C GLY A 133 -10.79 5.78 14.89
N ALA A 134 -9.80 5.88 15.78
CA ALA A 134 -9.98 6.33 17.17
C ALA A 134 -9.71 7.84 17.36
N LEU A 135 -9.23 8.53 16.31
CA LEU A 135 -9.01 9.99 16.25
C LEU A 135 -10.19 10.67 15.54
#